data_AF-A0A9P7E4N5-F1
#
_entry.id   AF-A0A9P7E4N5-F1
#
_cell.length_a   1.000
_cell.length_b   1.000
_cell.length_c   1.000
_cell.angle_alpha   90.00
_cell.angle_beta   90.00
_cell.angle_gamma   90.00
#
_symmetry.space_group_name_H-M   'P 1'
#
loop_
_entity.id
_entity.type
_entity.pdbx_description
1 polymer ?
#
loop_
_entity_poly.entity_id
_entity_poly.type
_entity_poly.pdbx_seq_one_letter_code
_entity_poly.pdbx_strand_id
1 'polypeptide(L)'
;MPLDTLNVDPEAFFRVERSGQPLVVYECKLEGVPCGMFVEGTTSAVSAHLRGHGITGPDSASTNCLWAGCSKTLKRGGMTRHILTHLGVKVRCSVCGVVKCRLDILRAHIRSSELCRLACVDTVHGPEGRFLVPTGWTTTHQV
;
A
#
# COMPACT_ATOMS: atom_id res chain seq x y z
N MET A 1 -1.32 20.63 -19.64
CA MET A 1 -2.02 19.58 -18.88
C MET A 1 -1.96 20.01 -17.42
N PRO A 2 -3.09 20.26 -16.73
CA PRO A 2 -3.04 20.59 -15.31
C PRO A 2 -2.46 19.38 -14.56
N LEU A 3 -1.50 19.61 -13.67
CA LEU A 3 -1.02 18.58 -12.75
C LEU A 3 -2.20 18.12 -11.90
N ASP A 4 -2.61 16.86 -12.04
CA ASP A 4 -3.60 16.25 -11.15
C ASP A 4 -3.06 16.33 -9.72
N THR A 5 -3.57 17.27 -8.92
CA THR A 5 -3.31 17.31 -7.49
C THR A 5 -3.94 16.07 -6.86
N LEU A 6 -3.13 15.04 -6.64
CA LEU A 6 -3.58 13.82 -5.95
C LEU A 6 -4.04 14.22 -4.54
N ASN A 7 -5.28 13.87 -4.19
CA ASN A 7 -5.78 14.04 -2.83
C ASN A 7 -5.20 12.92 -1.95
N VAL A 8 -3.99 13.13 -1.43
CA VAL A 8 -3.26 12.15 -0.61
C VAL A 8 -3.48 12.45 0.87
N ASP A 9 -3.47 11.40 1.69
CA ASP A 9 -3.36 11.53 3.15
C ASP A 9 -2.25 12.53 3.55
N PRO A 10 -2.52 13.54 4.42
CA PRO A 10 -1.54 14.57 4.76
C PRO A 10 -0.22 14.02 5.33
N GLU A 11 -0.26 12.93 6.09
CA GLU A 11 0.95 12.33 6.68
C GLU A 11 1.85 11.70 5.60
N ALA A 12 1.24 11.12 4.55
CA ALA A 12 2.00 10.63 3.40
C ALA A 12 2.64 11.76 2.60
N PHE A 13 1.95 12.89 2.43
CA PHE A 13 2.52 14.08 1.78
C PHE A 13 3.72 14.63 2.56
N PHE A 14 3.57 14.90 3.86
CA PHE A 14 4.67 15.39 4.71
C PHE A 14 5.87 14.45 4.71
N ARG A 15 5.64 13.13 4.67
CA ARG A 15 6.72 12.15 4.60
C ARG A 15 7.53 12.27 3.32
N VAL A 16 6.88 12.47 2.16
CA VAL A 16 7.55 12.65 0.86
C VAL A 16 8.36 13.95 0.85
N GLU A 17 7.79 15.06 1.31
CA GLU A 17 8.50 16.35 1.37
C GLU A 17 9.73 16.27 2.28
N ARG A 18 9.61 15.61 3.44
CA ARG A 18 10.73 15.48 4.39
C ARG A 18 11.81 14.51 3.91
N SER A 19 11.44 13.39 3.29
CA SER A 19 12.41 12.40 2.83
C SER A 19 13.09 12.81 1.52
N GLY A 20 12.44 13.66 0.72
CA GLY A 20 12.82 13.94 -0.67
C GLY A 20 12.67 12.71 -1.59
N GLN A 21 12.05 11.62 -1.11
CA GLN A 21 11.89 10.39 -1.85
C GLN A 21 10.44 10.22 -2.31
N PRO A 22 10.22 9.82 -3.57
CA PRO A 22 8.89 9.59 -4.10
C PRO A 22 8.24 8.39 -3.41
N LEU A 23 6.92 8.43 -3.30
CA LEU A 23 6.12 7.36 -2.73
C LEU A 23 5.13 6.82 -3.75
N VAL A 24 4.87 5.51 -3.74
CA VAL A 24 3.79 4.93 -4.56
C VAL A 24 2.50 4.88 -3.76
N VAL A 25 1.47 5.53 -4.28
CA VAL A 25 0.13 5.64 -3.68
C VAL A 25 -0.95 5.10 -4.62
N TYR A 26 -2.08 4.69 -4.05
CA TYR A 26 -3.17 4.03 -4.76
C TYR A 26 -4.50 4.71 -4.44
N GLU A 27 -5.35 4.88 -5.43
CA GLU A 27 -6.70 5.40 -5.23
C GLU A 27 -7.53 4.42 -4.38
N CYS A 28 -8.22 4.94 -3.36
CA CYS A 28 -9.17 4.15 -2.61
C CYS A 28 -10.42 3.88 -3.44
N LYS A 29 -10.76 2.59 -3.63
CA LYS A 29 -11.95 2.12 -4.35
C LYS A 29 -12.97 1.45 -3.43
N LEU A 30 -13.03 1.86 -2.16
CA LEU A 30 -14.09 1.40 -1.26
C LEU A 30 -15.43 1.99 -1.68
N GLU A 31 -16.42 1.12 -1.87
CA GLU A 31 -17.80 1.47 -2.17
C GLU A 31 -18.51 2.01 -0.91
N GLY A 32 -19.53 2.86 -1.13
CA GLY A 32 -20.33 3.49 -0.08
C GLY A 32 -20.16 5.00 -0.02
N VAL A 33 -18.96 5.49 0.33
CA VAL A 33 -18.64 6.92 0.34
C VAL A 33 -17.35 7.15 -0.45
N PRO A 34 -17.43 7.72 -1.68
CA PRO A 34 -16.25 8.06 -2.45
C PRO A 34 -15.41 9.08 -1.67
N CYS A 35 -14.23 8.70 -1.23
CA CYS A 35 -13.32 9.62 -0.54
C CYS A 35 -12.31 10.28 -1.50
N GLY A 36 -12.09 9.71 -2.68
CA GLY A 36 -11.10 10.19 -3.66
C GLY A 36 -9.66 10.21 -3.14
N MET A 37 -9.40 9.57 -2.00
CA MET A 37 -8.10 9.62 -1.33
C MET A 37 -7.14 8.61 -1.94
N PHE A 38 -5.88 9.02 -2.04
CA PHE A 38 -4.76 8.16 -2.37
C PHE A 38 -4.06 7.68 -1.10
N VAL A 39 -3.88 6.36 -0.99
CA VAL A 39 -3.30 5.69 0.17
C VAL A 39 -2.01 4.96 -0.20
N GLU A 40 -1.01 5.03 0.67
CA GLU A 40 0.20 4.24 0.54
C GLU A 40 -0.09 2.75 0.70
N GLY A 41 0.56 1.91 -0.09
CA GLY A 41 0.44 0.44 -0.06
C GLY A 41 1.02 -0.27 1.17
N THR A 42 1.04 0.36 2.35
CA THR A 42 1.54 -0.24 3.60
C THR A 42 0.40 -0.65 4.52
N THR A 43 0.63 -1.64 5.40
CA THR A 43 -0.38 -2.06 6.37
C THR A 43 -0.79 -0.94 7.33
N SER A 44 0.16 -0.09 7.73
CA SER A 44 -0.10 1.04 8.64
C SER A 44 -0.96 2.11 7.97
N ALA A 45 -0.61 2.54 6.75
CA ALA A 45 -1.36 3.57 6.03
C ALA A 45 -2.77 3.09 5.67
N VAL A 46 -2.90 1.87 5.13
CA VAL A 46 -4.22 1.30 4.83
C VAL A 46 -5.05 1.16 6.11
N SER A 47 -4.49 0.62 7.20
CA SER A 47 -5.21 0.51 8.47
C SER A 47 -5.68 1.86 9.01
N ALA A 48 -4.85 2.91 8.88
CA ALA A 48 -5.21 4.27 9.28
C ALA A 48 -6.36 4.81 8.43
N HIS A 49 -6.27 4.65 7.11
CA HIS A 49 -7.28 5.09 6.16
C HIS A 49 -8.63 4.39 6.38
N LEU A 50 -8.64 3.07 6.61
CA LEU A 50 -9.87 2.29 6.83
C LEU A 50 -10.65 2.76 8.07
N ARG A 51 -9.99 3.33 9.09
CA ARG A 51 -10.69 3.93 10.24
C ARG A 51 -11.57 5.11 9.81
N GLY A 52 -11.15 5.88 8.81
CA GLY A 52 -11.95 6.96 8.21
C GLY A 52 -13.22 6.46 7.51
N HIS A 53 -13.21 5.20 7.04
CA HIS A 53 -14.40 4.52 6.50
C HIS A 53 -15.22 3.79 7.57
N GLY A 54 -14.98 4.05 8.86
CA GLY A 54 -15.70 3.40 9.96
C GLY A 54 -15.35 1.92 10.16
N ILE A 55 -14.36 1.38 9.44
CA ILE A 55 -13.90 -0.01 9.58
C ILE A 55 -13.03 -0.09 10.84
N THR A 56 -13.70 -0.12 11.98
CA THR A 56 -13.14 -0.11 13.33
C THR A 56 -13.66 -1.31 14.12
N GLY A 57 -13.26 -1.46 15.38
CA GLY A 57 -13.70 -2.55 16.25
C GLY A 57 -12.68 -3.68 16.45
N PRO A 58 -13.07 -4.75 17.15
CA PRO A 58 -12.17 -5.82 17.56
C PRO A 58 -11.73 -6.68 16.36
N ASP A 59 -10.52 -7.22 16.43
CA ASP A 59 -9.95 -8.01 15.32
C ASP A 59 -10.73 -9.29 15.00
N SER A 60 -11.53 -9.79 15.95
CA SER A 60 -12.41 -10.95 15.78
C SER A 60 -13.72 -10.65 15.07
N ALA A 61 -14.14 -9.38 14.98
CA ALA A 61 -15.37 -9.01 14.30
C ALA A 61 -15.28 -9.33 12.80
N SER A 62 -16.34 -9.92 12.25
CA SER A 62 -16.42 -10.23 10.82
C SER A 62 -17.13 -9.10 10.09
N THR A 63 -16.55 -8.67 8.97
CA THR A 63 -17.13 -7.63 8.12
C THR A 63 -16.84 -7.94 6.66
N ASN A 64 -17.70 -7.46 5.77
CA ASN A 64 -17.54 -7.62 4.33
C ASN A 64 -16.52 -6.61 3.82
N CYS A 65 -15.67 -7.04 2.90
CA CYS A 65 -14.90 -6.13 2.10
C CYS A 65 -15.83 -5.36 1.17
N LEU A 66 -15.72 -4.04 1.17
CA LEU A 66 -16.49 -3.15 0.31
C LEU A 66 -15.64 -2.59 -0.83
N TRP A 67 -14.51 -3.23 -1.14
CA TRP A 67 -13.71 -2.81 -2.28
C TRP A 67 -14.48 -3.08 -3.57
N ALA A 68 -14.40 -2.19 -4.55
CA ALA A 68 -15.13 -2.31 -5.81
C ALA A 68 -14.98 -3.71 -6.43
N GLY A 69 -16.10 -4.41 -6.62
CA GLY A 69 -16.13 -5.78 -7.16
C GLY A 69 -15.70 -6.88 -6.18
N CYS A 70 -15.60 -6.61 -4.87
CA CYS A 70 -15.27 -7.57 -3.83
C CYS A 70 -16.43 -7.76 -2.84
N SER A 71 -16.69 -9.02 -2.47
CA SER A 71 -17.74 -9.37 -1.49
C SER A 71 -17.25 -10.35 -0.42
N LYS A 72 -15.92 -10.47 -0.25
CA LYS A 72 -15.34 -11.41 0.72
C LYS A 72 -15.63 -10.95 2.15
N THR A 73 -16.09 -11.86 2.99
CA THR A 73 -16.21 -11.65 4.44
C THR A 73 -14.91 -12.03 5.13
N LEU A 74 -14.35 -11.11 5.93
CA LEU A 74 -13.12 -11.36 6.69
C LEU A 74 -13.25 -10.87 8.12
N LYS A 75 -12.44 -11.46 9.00
CA LYS A 75 -12.14 -10.86 10.30
C LYS A 75 -11.48 -9.50 10.12
N ARG A 76 -11.83 -8.52 10.96
CA ARG A 76 -11.30 -7.15 10.92
C ARG A 76 -9.78 -7.12 10.93
N GLY A 77 -9.13 -7.94 11.76
CA GLY A 77 -7.67 -8.03 11.81
C GLY A 77 -7.02 -8.50 10.49
N GLY A 78 -7.79 -9.14 9.61
CA GLY A 78 -7.38 -9.55 8.27
C GLY A 78 -7.70 -8.53 7.16
N MET A 79 -8.53 -7.51 7.43
CA MET A 79 -9.05 -6.61 6.41
C MET A 79 -7.93 -5.82 5.73
N THR A 80 -7.05 -5.18 6.50
CA THR A 80 -5.91 -4.42 5.96
C THR A 80 -5.07 -5.25 4.98
N ARG A 81 -4.72 -6.48 5.37
CA ARG A 81 -3.94 -7.38 4.51
C ARG A 81 -4.73 -7.76 3.25
N HIS A 82 -6.03 -7.94 3.38
CA HIS A 82 -6.89 -8.22 2.24
C HIS A 82 -6.95 -7.03 1.26
N ILE A 83 -7.05 -5.79 1.75
CA ILE A 83 -7.02 -4.60 0.88
C ILE A 83 -5.71 -4.50 0.09
N LEU A 84 -4.56 -4.86 0.68
CA LEU A 84 -3.29 -4.91 -0.07
C LEU A 84 -3.33 -5.86 -1.28
N THR A 85 -4.21 -6.87 -1.28
CA THR A 85 -4.39 -7.76 -2.44
C THR A 85 -5.06 -7.06 -3.62
N HIS A 86 -5.95 -6.10 -3.35
CA HIS A 86 -6.57 -5.27 -4.37
C HIS A 86 -5.58 -4.25 -4.94
N LEU A 87 -4.74 -3.68 -4.07
CA LEU A 87 -3.66 -2.78 -4.50
C LEU A 87 -2.54 -3.50 -5.27
N GLY A 88 -2.55 -4.84 -5.32
CA GLY A 88 -1.52 -5.64 -5.96
C GLY A 88 -0.14 -5.58 -5.29
N VAL A 89 -0.06 -5.07 -4.05
CA VAL A 89 1.20 -4.88 -3.34
C VAL A 89 1.73 -6.23 -2.84
N LYS A 90 2.98 -6.52 -3.18
CA LYS A 90 3.69 -7.74 -2.81
C LYS A 90 5.09 -7.40 -2.29
N VAL A 91 5.81 -8.43 -1.85
CA VAL A 91 7.21 -8.31 -1.42
C VAL A 91 8.09 -9.28 -2.21
N ARG A 92 9.33 -8.86 -2.50
CA ARG A 92 10.31 -9.62 -3.27
C ARG A 92 11.60 -9.81 -2.46
N CYS A 93 12.17 -11.01 -2.55
CA CYS A 93 13.53 -11.27 -2.09
C CYS A 93 14.53 -10.62 -3.06
N SER A 94 15.41 -9.76 -2.57
CA SER A 94 16.39 -9.07 -3.41
C SER A 94 17.43 -10.01 -4.05
N VAL A 95 17.60 -11.23 -3.51
CA VAL A 95 18.59 -12.21 -3.98
C VAL A 95 18.02 -13.17 -5.02
N CYS A 96 16.97 -13.91 -4.69
CA CYS A 96 16.42 -14.92 -5.62
C CYS A 96 15.22 -14.42 -6.44
N GLY A 97 14.74 -13.19 -6.19
CA GLY A 97 13.61 -12.61 -6.89
C GLY A 97 12.25 -13.22 -6.55
N VAL A 98 12.15 -14.17 -5.60
CA VAL A 98 10.86 -14.76 -5.23
C VAL A 98 9.91 -13.70 -4.72
N VAL A 99 8.70 -13.68 -5.25
CA VAL A 99 7.64 -12.74 -4.86
C VAL A 99 6.65 -13.47 -3.96
N LYS A 100 6.33 -12.86 -2.82
CA LYS A 100 5.30 -13.33 -1.88
C LYS A 100 4.29 -12.22 -1.63
N CYS A 101 3.06 -12.60 -1.29
CA CYS A 101 2.00 -11.64 -0.97
C CYS A 101 2.16 -10.97 0.39
N ARG A 102 3.07 -11.46 1.25
CA ARG A 102 3.23 -10.98 2.63
C ARG A 102 4.68 -11.01 3.09
N LEU A 103 5.02 -10.03 3.94
CA LEU A 103 6.34 -9.86 4.54
C LEU A 103 6.76 -11.02 5.44
N ASP A 104 5.85 -11.56 6.26
CA ASP A 104 6.16 -12.66 7.19
C ASP A 104 6.49 -13.96 6.45
N ILE A 105 5.79 -14.23 5.34
CA ILE A 105 6.08 -15.37 4.46
C ILE A 105 7.45 -15.20 3.80
N LEU A 106 7.78 -13.98 3.33
CA LEU A 106 9.08 -13.72 2.73
C LEU A 106 10.22 -13.79 3.76
N ARG A 107 10.01 -13.29 4.98
CA ARG A 107 10.97 -13.41 6.08
C ARG A 107 11.19 -14.87 6.48
N ALA A 108 10.15 -15.70 6.47
CA ALA A 108 10.31 -17.13 6.68
C ALA A 108 11.19 -17.75 5.59
N HIS A 109 10.96 -17.39 4.32
CA HIS A 109 11.81 -17.79 3.19
C HIS A 109 13.28 -17.36 3.38
N ILE A 110 13.54 -16.10 3.76
CA ILE A 110 14.90 -15.57 3.98
C ILE A 110 15.62 -16.35 5.08
N ARG A 111 14.92 -16.67 6.18
CA ARG A 111 15.50 -17.45 7.29
C ARG A 111 15.80 -18.90 6.91
N SER A 112 14.96 -19.51 6.07
CA SER A 112 15.09 -20.93 5.71
C SER A 112 15.97 -21.19 4.49
N SER A 113 16.35 -20.15 3.73
CA SER A 113 17.16 -20.28 2.52
C SER A 113 18.57 -19.79 2.78
N GLU A 114 19.57 -20.66 2.68
CA GLU A 114 20.97 -20.29 2.87
C GLU A 114 21.42 -19.24 1.85
N LEU A 115 21.01 -19.40 0.58
CA LEU A 115 21.29 -18.46 -0.50
C LEU A 115 20.69 -17.07 -0.24
N CYS A 116 19.54 -17.00 0.45
CA CYS A 116 18.82 -15.74 0.66
C CYS A 116 18.98 -15.18 2.07
N ARG A 117 19.87 -15.75 2.90
CA ARG A 117 19.99 -15.38 4.33
C ARG A 117 20.31 -13.90 4.56
N LEU A 118 21.00 -13.28 3.61
CA LEU A 118 21.36 -11.85 3.62
C LEU A 118 20.48 -11.00 2.70
N ALA A 119 19.38 -11.55 2.18
CA ALA A 119 18.52 -10.81 1.27
C ALA A 119 17.79 -9.67 1.98
N CYS A 120 17.68 -8.54 1.28
CA CYS A 120 16.76 -7.48 1.61
C CYS A 120 15.34 -7.82 1.12
N VAL A 121 14.36 -7.10 1.66
CA VAL A 121 12.98 -7.19 1.22
C VAL A 121 12.63 -5.95 0.42
N ASP A 122 12.34 -6.14 -0.86
CA ASP A 122 11.86 -5.08 -1.74
C ASP A 122 10.34 -5.12 -1.83
N THR A 123 9.71 -3.94 -1.89
CA THR A 123 8.28 -3.86 -2.16
C THR A 123 8.03 -3.92 -3.67
N VAL A 124 7.07 -4.75 -4.07
CA VAL A 124 6.58 -4.81 -5.45
C VAL A 124 5.24 -4.12 -5.47
N HIS A 125 5.21 -2.95 -6.09
CA HIS A 125 4.01 -2.14 -6.25
C HIS A 125 3.06 -2.76 -7.27
N GLY A 126 1.77 -2.72 -6.99
CA GLY A 126 0.76 -3.16 -7.96
C GLY A 126 0.57 -2.17 -9.11
N PRO A 127 -0.16 -2.60 -10.15
CA PRO A 127 -0.20 -1.92 -11.46
C PRO A 127 -0.90 -0.56 -11.44
N GLU A 128 -1.79 -0.32 -10.47
CA GLU A 128 -2.56 0.93 -10.37
C GLU A 128 -1.85 2.01 -9.53
N GLY A 129 -0.62 1.74 -9.07
CA GLY A 129 0.15 2.67 -8.25
C GLY A 129 0.59 3.91 -9.02
N ARG A 130 0.48 5.08 -8.38
CA ARG A 130 0.97 6.36 -8.91
C ARG A 130 2.09 6.89 -8.04
N PHE A 131 3.06 7.58 -8.65
CA PHE A 131 4.11 8.25 -7.89
C PHE A 131 3.60 9.58 -7.33
N LEU A 132 3.67 9.72 -6.01
CA LEU A 132 3.66 10.98 -5.33
C LEU A 132 5.10 11.48 -5.23
N VAL A 133 5.41 12.58 -5.91
CA VAL A 133 6.75 13.19 -5.94
C VAL A 133 6.80 14.43 -5.05
N PRO A 134 7.96 14.77 -4.45
CA PRO A 134 8.11 16.01 -3.71
C PRO A 134 7.85 17.23 -4.59
N THR A 135 7.33 18.30 -4.00
CA THR A 135 7.04 19.55 -4.72
C THR A 135 8.26 20.13 -5.43
N GLY A 136 9.45 19.96 -4.84
CA GLY A 136 10.74 20.39 -5.41
C GLY A 136 11.23 19.61 -6.64
N TRP A 137 10.60 18.49 -7.02
CA TRP A 137 10.98 17.71 -8.21
C TRP A 137 10.36 18.21 -9.52
N THR A 138 9.45 19.19 -9.46
CA THR A 138 8.69 19.64 -10.64
C THR A 138 9.46 20.58 -11.59
N THR A 139 10.75 20.88 -11.36
CA THR A 139 11.48 21.91 -12.14
C THR A 139 12.51 21.41 -13.16
N THR A 140 12.86 20.11 -13.26
CA THR A 140 14.07 19.77 -14.07
C THR A 140 13.98 18.50 -14.92
N HIS A 141 12.97 18.36 -15.79
CA HIS A 141 13.11 17.50 -16.98
C HIS A 141 12.26 18.02 -18.16
N GLN A 142 12.73 19.08 -18.81
CA GLN A 142 12.56 19.26 -20.25
C GLN A 142 13.91 18.95 -20.91
N VAL A 143 13.97 17.90 -21.71
CA VAL A 143 15.00 17.69 -22.75
C VAL A 143 14.26 17.53 -24.06
#